data_AF-F2WK68-F1
#
_entry.id   AF-F2WK68-F1
#
_cell.length_a   1.000
_cell.length_b   1.000
_cell.length_c   1.000
_cell.angle_alpha   90.00
_cell.angle_beta   90.00
_cell.angle_gamma   90.00
#
_symmetry.space_group_name_H-M   'P 1'
#
loop_
_entity.id
_entity.type
_entity.pdbx_description
1 polymer ?
#
loop_
_entity_poly.entity_id
_entity_poly.type
_entity_poly.pdbx_seq_one_letter_code
_entity_poly.pdbx_strand_id
1 'polypeptide(L)'
;MSHDAEKKIRLCIQCENEALKDSDFCAVCEEREFKKIRGWLYLPAIGLVLTILANMISINFTIRFLMENIAQIGHAQKGILFFELFAFIGMFSYGIFVSSLFFRKKRQLPHHYIALVGIGTIFVAVDLLLGHIYLDVPYVFDTVKPLVRNVFSACIWIPYFIVSERVKRTFVK
;
A
#
# COMPACT_ATOMS: atom_id res chain seq x y z
N MET A 1 -23.77 47.69 25.00
CA MET A 1 -23.75 46.35 25.60
C MET A 1 -22.68 45.53 24.89
N SER A 2 -21.55 45.40 25.56
CA SER A 2 -20.35 44.67 25.14
C SER A 2 -20.63 43.17 25.10
N HIS A 3 -20.45 42.55 23.93
CA HIS A 3 -20.10 41.14 23.85
C HIS A 3 -18.72 41.09 23.20
N ASP A 4 -17.69 41.42 23.99
CA ASP A 4 -16.32 41.04 23.66
C ASP A 4 -16.30 39.51 23.64
N ALA A 5 -16.31 38.97 22.42
CA ALA A 5 -16.09 37.57 22.18
C ALA A 5 -14.67 37.25 22.68
N GLU A 6 -14.59 36.71 23.89
CA GLU A 6 -13.37 36.19 24.49
C GLU A 6 -12.78 35.14 23.52
N LYS A 7 -11.87 35.59 22.66
CA LYS A 7 -11.18 34.78 21.68
C LYS A 7 -10.30 33.83 22.50
N LYS A 8 -10.82 32.65 22.81
CA LYS A 8 -10.11 31.62 23.58
C LYS A 8 -8.86 31.21 22.80
N ILE A 9 -7.73 31.85 23.10
CA ILE A 9 -6.43 31.56 22.51
C ILE A 9 -6.07 30.14 22.93
N ARG A 10 -6.09 29.20 21.98
CA ARG A 10 -5.60 27.85 22.23
C ARG A 10 -4.07 27.94 22.27
N LEU A 11 -3.47 27.57 23.39
CA LEU A 11 -2.02 27.54 23.55
C LEU A 11 -1.51 26.15 23.15
N CYS A 12 -0.34 26.12 22.53
CA CYS A 12 0.33 24.89 22.17
C CYS A 12 0.73 24.12 23.43
N ILE A 13 0.42 22.82 23.47
CA ILE A 13 0.72 21.94 24.61
C ILE A 13 2.24 21.86 24.90
N GLN A 14 3.08 22.08 23.88
CA GLN A 14 4.52 21.88 23.96
C GLN A 14 5.32 23.18 24.21
N CYS A 15 4.81 24.31 23.72
CA CYS A 15 5.58 25.55 23.57
C CYS A 15 4.85 26.77 24.14
N GLU A 16 3.61 26.61 24.61
CA GLU A 16 2.70 27.69 25.07
C GLU A 16 2.46 28.84 24.08
N ASN A 17 3.02 28.81 22.86
CA ASN A 17 2.68 29.76 21.79
C ASN A 17 1.27 29.49 21.23
N GLU A 18 0.72 30.47 20.51
CA GLU A 18 -0.58 30.36 19.87
C GLU A 18 -0.65 29.12 18.94
N ALA A 19 -1.60 28.23 19.24
CA ALA A 19 -1.85 27.01 18.49
C ALA A 19 -2.66 27.31 17.23
N LEU A 20 -2.48 26.48 16.21
CA LEU A 20 -3.24 26.62 14.97
C LEU A 20 -4.72 26.31 15.22
N LYS A 21 -5.60 26.89 14.37
CA LYS A 21 -7.05 26.79 14.54
C LYS A 21 -7.56 25.34 14.58
N ASP A 22 -6.85 24.43 13.91
CA ASP A 22 -7.18 23.02 13.74
C ASP A 22 -6.16 22.04 14.36
N SER A 23 -5.19 22.52 15.17
CA SER A 23 -4.24 21.64 15.84
C SER A 23 -3.86 22.13 17.24
N ASP A 24 -3.53 21.21 18.14
CA ASP A 24 -3.12 21.53 19.51
C ASP A 24 -1.65 22.01 19.60
N PHE A 25 -1.00 22.25 18.46
CA PHE A 25 0.41 22.61 18.35
C PHE A 25 0.62 23.98 17.65
N CYS A 26 1.69 24.68 18.05
CA CYS A 26 2.21 25.83 17.32
C CYS A 26 2.85 25.36 16.00
N ALA A 27 2.85 26.19 14.94
CA ALA A 27 3.34 25.80 13.60
C ALA A 27 4.75 25.15 13.62
N VAL A 28 5.64 25.64 14.48
CA VAL A 28 7.01 25.11 14.67
C VAL A 28 7.01 23.72 15.34
N CYS A 29 6.17 23.52 16.35
CA CYS A 29 6.05 22.23 17.04
C CYS A 29 5.32 21.20 16.18
N GLU A 30 4.32 21.65 15.41
CA GLU A 30 3.62 20.83 14.43
C GLU A 30 4.60 20.26 13.39
N GLU A 31 5.45 21.10 12.78
CA GLU A 31 6.47 20.63 11.83
C GLU A 31 7.45 19.62 12.43
N ARG A 32 7.80 19.75 13.72
CA ARG A 32 8.70 18.81 14.41
C ARG A 32 8.03 17.47 14.67
N GLU A 33 6.74 17.44 15.01
CA GLU A 33 6.01 16.19 15.23
C GLU A 33 5.68 15.48 13.91
N PHE A 34 5.23 16.20 12.88
CA PHE A 34 4.98 15.60 11.56
C PHE A 34 6.27 15.21 10.80
N LYS A 35 7.44 15.68 11.27
CA LYS A 35 8.74 15.12 10.84
C LYS A 35 8.94 13.67 11.30
N LYS A 36 8.24 13.19 12.32
CA LYS A 36 8.30 11.78 12.77
C LYS A 36 7.15 11.00 12.15
N ILE A 37 7.46 9.84 11.56
CA ILE A 37 6.42 8.91 11.10
C ILE A 37 5.77 8.33 12.36
N ARG A 38 4.56 8.77 12.70
CA ARG A 38 3.82 8.31 13.89
C ARG A 38 2.37 7.97 13.54
N GLY A 39 1.80 7.01 14.27
CA GLY A 39 0.39 6.63 14.21
C GLY A 39 0.02 5.71 13.03
N TRP A 40 -1.14 5.96 12.43
CA TRP A 40 -1.77 5.12 11.38
C TRP A 40 -0.93 4.91 10.11
N LEU A 41 0.14 5.69 9.90
CA LEU A 41 1.04 5.54 8.76
C LEU A 41 1.95 4.30 8.86
N TYR A 42 2.06 3.68 10.03
CA TYR A 42 2.78 2.41 10.20
C TYR A 42 2.09 1.24 9.49
N LEU A 43 0.76 1.20 9.46
CA LEU A 43 0.03 0.11 8.82
C LEU A 43 0.31 0.00 7.31
N PRO A 44 0.26 1.07 6.50
CA PRO A 44 0.67 1.00 5.10
C PRO A 44 2.13 0.57 4.93
N ALA A 45 3.03 0.99 5.82
CA ALA A 45 4.44 0.61 5.77
C ALA A 45 4.63 -0.90 6.02
N ILE A 46 3.93 -1.45 7.03
CA ILE A 46 3.88 -2.89 7.28
C ILE A 46 3.28 -3.62 6.08
N GLY A 47 2.21 -3.09 5.48
CA GLY A 47 1.61 -3.63 4.26
C GLY A 47 2.57 -3.70 3.09
N LEU A 48 3.45 -2.70 2.90
CA LEU A 48 4.50 -2.73 1.88
C LEU A 48 5.49 -3.86 2.14
N VAL A 49 5.99 -3.98 3.36
CA VAL A 49 6.95 -5.03 3.74
C VAL A 49 6.32 -6.42 3.55
N LEU A 50 5.08 -6.62 4.01
CA LEU A 50 4.35 -7.86 3.80
C LEU A 50 4.15 -8.17 2.32
N THR A 51 3.84 -7.17 1.50
CA THR A 51 3.72 -7.34 0.04
C THR A 51 5.05 -7.77 -0.57
N ILE A 52 6.18 -7.16 -0.18
CA ILE A 52 7.52 -7.54 -0.67
C ILE A 52 7.86 -8.98 -0.28
N LEU A 53 7.63 -9.35 0.99
CA LEU A 53 7.87 -10.71 1.47
C LEU A 53 6.98 -11.74 0.77
N ALA A 54 5.69 -11.42 0.57
CA ALA A 54 4.76 -12.29 -0.14
C ALA A 54 5.22 -12.52 -1.59
N ASN A 55 5.58 -11.45 -2.33
CA ASN A 55 6.10 -11.59 -3.68
C ASN A 55 7.39 -12.42 -3.72
N MET A 56 8.28 -12.26 -2.73
CA MET A 56 9.51 -13.06 -2.65
C MET A 56 9.20 -14.55 -2.45
N ILE A 57 8.25 -14.90 -1.60
CA ILE A 57 7.81 -16.29 -1.39
C ILE A 57 7.17 -16.83 -2.67
N SER A 58 6.28 -16.06 -3.31
CA SER A 58 5.62 -16.43 -4.56
C SER A 58 6.63 -16.70 -5.68
N ILE A 59 7.64 -15.84 -5.88
CA ILE A 59 8.71 -16.05 -6.86
C ILE A 59 9.42 -17.39 -6.61
N ASN A 60 9.80 -17.67 -5.36
CA ASN A 60 10.47 -18.92 -5.02
C ASN A 60 9.59 -20.14 -5.29
N PHE A 61 8.29 -20.05 -4.96
CA PHE A 61 7.34 -21.11 -5.19
C PHE A 61 7.12 -21.38 -6.68
N THR A 62 6.87 -20.33 -7.48
CA THR A 62 6.66 -20.43 -8.93
C THR A 62 7.90 -20.95 -9.64
N ILE A 63 9.11 -20.52 -9.25
CA ILE A 63 10.37 -21.05 -9.83
C ILE A 63 10.53 -22.54 -9.51
N ARG A 64 10.32 -22.95 -8.25
CA ARG A 64 10.42 -24.37 -7.87
C ARG A 64 9.41 -25.23 -8.64
N PHE A 65 8.15 -24.78 -8.66
CA PHE A 65 7.09 -25.46 -9.40
C PHE A 65 7.42 -25.58 -10.88
N LEU A 66 7.93 -24.51 -11.50
CA LEU A 66 8.36 -24.50 -12.88
C LEU A 66 9.49 -25.51 -13.10
N MET A 67 10.56 -25.51 -12.29
CA MET A 67 11.68 -26.44 -12.45
C MET A 67 11.27 -27.91 -12.30
N GLU A 68 10.39 -28.22 -11.36
CA GLU A 68 9.93 -29.59 -11.10
C GLU A 68 9.00 -30.10 -12.21
N ASN A 69 8.18 -29.23 -12.79
CA ASN A 69 7.10 -29.64 -13.70
C ASN A 69 7.34 -29.23 -15.17
N ILE A 70 8.48 -28.59 -15.51
CA ILE A 70 8.73 -28.04 -16.86
C ILE A 70 8.63 -29.07 -17.98
N ALA A 71 8.92 -30.34 -17.69
CA ALA A 71 8.86 -31.42 -18.67
C ALA A 71 7.43 -31.92 -18.92
N GLN A 72 6.51 -31.72 -17.97
CA GLN A 72 5.16 -32.28 -17.99
C GLN A 72 4.06 -31.27 -18.35
N ILE A 73 4.33 -29.97 -18.17
CA ILE A 73 3.37 -28.91 -18.48
C ILE A 73 3.30 -28.58 -19.98
N GLY A 74 2.11 -28.28 -20.47
CA GLY A 74 1.87 -27.89 -21.87
C GLY A 74 2.49 -26.52 -22.21
N HIS A 75 2.69 -26.25 -23.50
CA HIS A 75 3.28 -24.97 -23.96
C HIS A 75 2.49 -23.74 -23.51
N ALA A 76 1.15 -23.82 -23.48
CA ALA A 76 0.29 -22.72 -23.01
C ALA A 76 0.47 -22.44 -21.51
N GLN A 77 0.52 -23.49 -20.68
CA GLN A 77 0.72 -23.38 -19.23
C GLN A 77 2.10 -22.83 -18.88
N LYS A 78 3.15 -23.21 -19.62
CA LYS A 78 4.49 -22.60 -19.50
C LYS A 78 4.44 -21.09 -19.69
N GLY A 79 3.76 -20.64 -20.74
CA GLY A 79 3.62 -19.20 -21.04
C GLY A 79 2.98 -18.42 -19.90
N ILE A 80 1.94 -18.98 -19.27
CA ILE A 80 1.24 -18.38 -18.13
C ILE A 80 2.16 -18.31 -16.90
N LEU A 81 2.86 -19.40 -16.56
CA LEU A 81 3.78 -19.42 -15.42
C LEU A 81 4.96 -18.45 -15.60
N PHE A 82 5.48 -18.31 -16.83
CA PHE A 82 6.50 -17.31 -17.12
C PHE A 82 5.94 -15.88 -16.95
N PHE A 83 4.74 -15.62 -17.47
CA PHE A 83 4.06 -14.34 -17.28
C PHE A 83 3.85 -14.01 -15.80
N GLU A 84 3.37 -14.98 -15.01
CA GLU A 84 3.18 -14.88 -13.57
C GLU A 84 4.50 -14.55 -12.85
N LEU A 85 5.59 -15.25 -13.20
CA LEU A 85 6.92 -15.02 -12.65
C LEU A 85 7.42 -13.60 -12.95
N PHE A 86 7.30 -13.14 -14.20
CA PHE A 86 7.68 -11.78 -14.59
C PHE A 86 6.85 -10.73 -13.85
N ALA A 87 5.55 -10.98 -13.67
CA ALA A 87 4.68 -10.08 -12.94
C ALA A 87 5.05 -10.01 -11.45
N PHE A 88 5.38 -11.13 -10.79
CA PHE A 88 5.86 -11.09 -9.40
C PHE A 88 7.18 -10.35 -9.25
N ILE A 89 8.13 -10.53 -10.17
CA ILE A 89 9.40 -9.78 -10.18
C ILE A 89 9.13 -8.28 -10.38
N GLY A 90 8.21 -7.93 -11.29
CA GLY A 90 7.75 -6.56 -11.50
C GLY A 90 7.13 -5.96 -10.25
N MET A 91 6.22 -6.69 -9.59
CA MET A 91 5.56 -6.25 -8.35
C MET A 91 6.54 -6.13 -7.18
N PHE A 92 7.52 -7.04 -7.09
CA PHE A 92 8.58 -6.98 -6.09
C PHE A 92 9.46 -5.72 -6.26
N SER A 93 9.94 -5.47 -7.48
CA SER A 93 10.76 -4.29 -7.78
C SER A 93 9.98 -2.99 -7.57
N TYR A 94 8.70 -2.96 -7.97
CA TYR A 94 7.82 -1.81 -7.75
C TYR A 94 7.53 -1.60 -6.26
N GLY A 95 7.35 -2.67 -5.48
CA GLY A 95 7.21 -2.61 -4.01
C GLY A 95 8.43 -1.99 -3.33
N ILE A 96 9.64 -2.34 -3.77
CA ILE A 96 10.90 -1.73 -3.28
C ILE A 96 10.93 -0.24 -3.64
N PHE A 97 10.57 0.12 -4.87
CA PHE A 97 10.50 1.52 -5.31
C PHE A 97 9.54 2.35 -4.45
N VAL A 98 8.31 1.86 -4.25
CA VAL A 98 7.31 2.52 -3.40
C VAL A 98 7.79 2.63 -1.95
N SER A 99 8.47 1.61 -1.43
CA SER A 99 9.07 1.65 -0.09
C SER A 99 10.17 2.72 0.00
N SER A 100 11.01 2.86 -1.03
CA SER A 100 11.99 3.94 -1.11
C SER A 100 11.33 5.32 -1.12
N LEU A 101 10.24 5.51 -1.88
CA LEU A 101 9.43 6.73 -1.85
C LEU A 101 8.87 7.00 -0.44
N PHE A 102 8.51 5.94 0.30
CA PHE A 102 8.00 6.01 1.67
C PHE A 102 9.03 6.57 2.63
N PHE A 103 10.25 6.04 2.61
CA PHE A 103 11.33 6.53 3.45
C PHE A 103 11.83 7.92 3.02
N ARG A 104 11.79 8.23 1.72
CA ARG A 104 12.18 9.54 1.17
C ARG A 104 11.11 10.62 1.30
N LYS A 105 9.92 10.28 1.81
CA LYS A 105 8.78 11.18 2.03
C LYS A 105 8.42 12.04 0.82
N LYS A 106 8.40 11.42 -0.37
CA LYS A 106 8.13 12.12 -1.63
C LYS A 106 6.63 12.29 -1.86
N ARG A 107 6.25 13.44 -2.45
CA ARG A 107 4.86 13.77 -2.83
C ARG A 107 4.19 12.78 -3.78
N GLN A 108 4.97 12.04 -4.56
CA GLN A 108 4.47 11.04 -5.51
C GLN A 108 3.99 9.75 -4.82
N LEU A 109 4.34 9.53 -3.56
CA LEU A 109 4.01 8.33 -2.82
C LEU A 109 2.52 7.94 -2.81
N PRO A 110 1.57 8.81 -2.41
CA PRO A 110 0.16 8.44 -2.35
C PRO A 110 -0.34 7.90 -3.69
N HIS A 111 0.09 8.50 -4.79
CA HIS A 111 -0.28 8.05 -6.13
C HIS A 111 0.30 6.66 -6.46
N HIS A 112 1.60 6.45 -6.23
CA HIS A 112 2.25 5.17 -6.50
C HIS A 112 1.78 4.04 -5.57
N TYR A 113 1.43 4.35 -4.31
CA TYR A 113 0.86 3.39 -3.38
C TYR A 113 -0.53 2.93 -3.81
N ILE A 114 -1.40 3.87 -4.21
CA ILE A 114 -2.72 3.54 -4.76
C ILE A 114 -2.57 2.69 -6.03
N ALA A 115 -1.64 3.06 -6.92
CA ALA A 115 -1.34 2.29 -8.12
C ALA A 115 -0.84 0.88 -7.78
N LEU A 116 0.04 0.72 -6.78
CA LEU A 116 0.55 -0.59 -6.34
C LEU A 116 -0.59 -1.49 -5.85
N VAL A 117 -1.49 -0.97 -5.02
CA VAL A 117 -2.64 -1.73 -4.49
C VAL A 117 -3.64 -2.06 -5.61
N GLY A 118 -3.91 -1.11 -6.52
CA GLY A 118 -4.79 -1.32 -7.67
C GLY A 118 -4.24 -2.36 -8.65
N ILE A 119 -3.00 -2.18 -9.10
CA ILE A 119 -2.32 -3.13 -10.01
C ILE A 119 -2.21 -4.51 -9.35
N GLY A 120 -1.87 -4.59 -8.07
CA GLY A 120 -1.81 -5.87 -7.35
C GLY A 120 -3.17 -6.57 -7.24
N THR A 121 -4.26 -5.82 -7.10
CA THR A 121 -5.62 -6.38 -7.10
C THR A 121 -6.00 -6.90 -8.48
N ILE A 122 -5.72 -6.13 -9.54
CA ILE A 122 -5.95 -6.56 -10.93
C ILE A 122 -5.12 -7.80 -11.25
N PHE A 123 -3.86 -7.83 -10.83
CA PHE A 123 -2.97 -8.95 -11.05
C PHE A 123 -3.53 -10.24 -10.44
N VAL A 124 -3.95 -10.22 -9.17
CA VAL A 124 -4.56 -11.40 -8.52
C VAL A 124 -5.88 -11.81 -9.19
N ALA A 125 -6.66 -10.86 -9.72
CA ALA A 125 -7.88 -11.19 -10.46
C ALA A 125 -7.58 -11.88 -11.80
N VAL A 126 -6.58 -11.38 -12.54
CA VAL A 126 -6.11 -11.97 -13.80
C VAL A 126 -5.52 -13.35 -13.55
N ASP A 127 -4.69 -13.51 -12.52
CA ASP A 127 -4.08 -14.78 -12.13
C ASP A 127 -5.14 -15.85 -11.82
N LEU A 128 -6.15 -15.49 -11.01
CA LEU A 128 -7.27 -16.38 -10.70
C LEU A 128 -8.08 -16.76 -11.96
N LEU A 129 -8.28 -15.82 -12.88
CA LEU A 129 -8.98 -16.08 -14.15
C LEU A 129 -8.16 -17.03 -15.05
N LEU A 130 -6.86 -16.80 -15.19
CA LEU A 130 -5.96 -17.64 -15.97
C LEU A 130 -5.87 -19.05 -15.36
N GLY A 131 -5.79 -19.16 -14.03
CA GLY A 131 -5.82 -20.45 -13.33
C GLY A 131 -7.12 -21.21 -13.56
N HIS A 132 -8.26 -20.53 -13.61
CA HIS A 132 -9.53 -21.18 -13.91
C HIS A 132 -9.59 -21.69 -15.36
N ILE A 133 -9.19 -20.87 -16.35
CA ILE A 133 -9.30 -21.19 -17.77
C ILE A 133 -8.29 -22.27 -18.21
N TYR A 134 -7.06 -22.23 -17.69
CA TYR A 134 -5.95 -23.05 -18.20
C TYR A 134 -5.49 -24.18 -17.27
N LEU A 135 -5.89 -24.13 -16.00
CA LEU A 135 -5.52 -25.12 -14.98
C LEU A 135 -6.76 -25.76 -14.33
N ASP A 136 -7.97 -25.49 -14.84
CA ASP A 136 -9.26 -25.97 -14.32
C ASP A 136 -9.42 -25.79 -12.79
N VAL A 137 -8.82 -24.73 -12.24
CA VAL A 137 -8.86 -24.45 -10.81
C VAL A 137 -10.28 -24.03 -10.42
N PRO A 138 -10.95 -24.73 -9.49
CA PRO A 138 -12.30 -24.36 -9.09
C PRO A 138 -12.32 -23.06 -8.27
N TYR A 139 -13.40 -22.30 -8.40
CA TYR A 139 -13.68 -21.13 -7.56
C TYR A 139 -14.14 -21.59 -6.17
N VAL A 140 -13.17 -21.94 -5.33
CA VAL A 140 -13.39 -22.31 -3.93
C VAL A 140 -12.92 -21.15 -3.05
N PHE A 141 -13.41 -21.07 -1.82
CA PHE A 141 -13.04 -19.99 -0.90
C PHE A 141 -11.51 -19.81 -0.78
N ASP A 142 -10.73 -20.90 -0.79
CA ASP A 142 -9.27 -20.83 -0.70
C ASP A 142 -8.60 -20.13 -1.89
N THR A 143 -9.16 -20.28 -3.10
CA THR A 143 -8.60 -19.68 -4.32
C THR A 143 -9.05 -18.22 -4.48
N VAL A 144 -10.25 -17.88 -4.01
CA VAL A 144 -10.81 -16.52 -4.12
C VAL A 144 -10.41 -15.63 -2.93
N LYS A 145 -10.04 -16.21 -1.78
CA LYS A 145 -9.63 -15.49 -0.56
C LYS A 145 -8.54 -14.42 -0.79
N PRO A 146 -7.47 -14.66 -1.58
CA PRO A 146 -6.46 -13.64 -1.87
C PRO A 146 -7.04 -12.40 -2.57
N LEU A 147 -7.94 -12.62 -3.53
CA LEU A 147 -8.62 -11.55 -4.26
C LEU A 147 -9.49 -10.72 -3.31
N VAL A 148 -10.32 -11.39 -2.51
CA VAL A 148 -11.20 -10.73 -1.52
C VAL A 148 -10.39 -9.90 -0.54
N ARG A 149 -9.29 -10.45 0.00
CA ARG A 149 -8.39 -9.72 0.91
C ARG A 149 -7.80 -8.47 0.24
N ASN A 150 -7.36 -8.57 -1.01
CA ASN A 150 -6.80 -7.43 -1.74
C ASN A 150 -7.84 -6.35 -2.02
N VAL A 151 -9.06 -6.73 -2.40
CA VAL A 151 -10.18 -5.79 -2.60
C VAL A 151 -10.51 -5.06 -1.30
N PHE A 152 -10.67 -5.78 -0.17
CA PHE A 152 -10.91 -5.15 1.13
C PHE A 152 -9.77 -4.20 1.53
N SER A 153 -8.52 -4.62 1.32
CA SER A 153 -7.35 -3.77 1.55
C SER A 153 -7.40 -2.51 0.69
N ALA A 154 -7.72 -2.63 -0.60
CA ALA A 154 -7.86 -1.50 -1.53
C ALA A 154 -8.96 -0.53 -1.09
N CYS A 155 -10.12 -1.04 -0.69
CA CYS A 155 -11.24 -0.23 -0.20
C CYS A 155 -10.90 0.58 1.06
N ILE A 156 -9.95 0.11 1.89
CA ILE A 156 -9.50 0.84 3.08
C ILE A 156 -8.41 1.84 2.72
N TRP A 157 -7.38 1.39 1.99
CA TRP A 157 -6.19 2.19 1.77
C TRP A 157 -6.37 3.29 0.73
N ILE A 158 -7.10 3.04 -0.36
CA ILE A 158 -7.30 4.03 -1.42
C ILE A 158 -7.94 5.32 -0.87
N PRO A 159 -9.10 5.29 -0.18
CA PRO A 159 -9.70 6.50 0.37
C PRO A 159 -8.82 7.12 1.47
N TYR A 160 -8.12 6.31 2.27
CA TYR A 160 -7.20 6.82 3.28
C TYR A 160 -6.09 7.68 2.66
N PHE A 161 -5.44 7.23 1.58
CA PHE A 161 -4.37 7.97 0.92
C PHE A 161 -4.86 9.21 0.15
N ILE A 162 -6.13 9.25 -0.25
CA ILE A 162 -6.73 10.41 -0.95
C ILE A 162 -7.19 11.49 0.04
N VAL A 163 -7.86 11.09 1.13
CA VAL A 163 -8.56 12.02 2.03
C VAL A 163 -7.68 12.44 3.22
N SER A 164 -6.81 11.57 3.73
CA SER A 164 -6.09 11.80 4.99
C SER A 164 -5.21 13.04 4.96
N GLU A 165 -5.51 14.01 5.84
CA GLU A 165 -4.68 15.19 6.06
C GLU A 165 -3.28 14.83 6.54
N ARG A 166 -3.10 13.73 7.26
CA ARG A 166 -1.78 13.27 7.72
C ARG A 166 -0.89 12.88 6.55
N VAL A 167 -1.44 12.21 5.54
CA VAL A 167 -0.70 11.86 4.30
C VAL A 167 -0.33 13.14 3.54
N LYS A 168 -1.27 14.08 3.40
CA LYS A 168 -1.01 15.38 2.75
C LYS A 168 0.08 16.18 3.48
N ARG A 169 -0.02 16.33 4.80
CA ARG A 169 0.95 17.08 5.62
C ARG A 169 2.33 16.41 5.69
N THR A 170 2.41 15.07 5.59
CA THR A 170 3.70 14.34 5.69
C THR A 170 4.43 14.22 4.35
N PHE A 171 3.71 14.07 3.24
CA PHE A 171 4.31 13.79 1.92
C PHE A 171 4.13 14.92 0.90
N VAL A 172 3.16 15.81 1.06
CA VAL A 172 2.78 16.85 0.08
C VAL A 172 3.28 18.25 0.49
N LYS A 173 4.46 18.32 1.13
CA LYS A 173 5.20 19.59 1.23
C LYS A 173 5.70 20.02 -0.15
#